data_AF-A0A7C1ZIR1-F1
#
_entry.id   AF-A0A7C1ZIR1-F1
#
_cell.length_a   1.000
_cell.length_b   1.000
_cell.length_c   1.000
_cell.angle_alpha   90.00
_cell.angle_beta   90.00
_cell.angle_gamma   90.00
#
_symmetry.space_group_name_H-M   'P 1'
#
loop_
_entity.id
_entity.type
_entity.pdbx_description
1 polymer ?
#
loop_
_entity_poly.entity_id
_entity_poly.type
_entity_poly.pdbx_seq_one_letter_code
_entity_poly.pdbx_strand_id
1 'polypeptide(L)'
;KCGGIFSAMKIASTARNSNIDLMWGCMDESRISIAAGLHAAFACPNTKYIDLDGSLDLARDVVEGGFEISNGMMRTLNDPGLGLKRLI
;
A
#
# COMPACT_ATOMS: atom_id res chain seq x y z
N LYS A 1 -1.28 8.63 8.99
CA LYS A 1 -0.26 9.72 9.10
C LYS A 1 -0.67 10.98 8.31
N CYS A 2 -0.48 11.03 6.99
CA CYS A 2 -0.66 12.26 6.18
C CYS A 2 -2.09 12.53 5.66
N GLY A 3 -3.09 11.76 6.09
CA GLY A 3 -4.49 11.99 5.68
C GLY A 3 -4.86 11.42 4.30
N GLY A 4 -4.13 10.41 3.79
CA GLY A 4 -4.52 9.64 2.61
C GLY A 4 -3.58 9.79 1.41
N ILE A 5 -3.93 9.12 0.31
CA ILE A 5 -3.08 9.00 -0.90
C ILE A 5 -2.73 10.38 -1.48
N PHE A 6 -3.71 11.30 -1.58
CA PHE A 6 -3.47 12.61 -2.18
C PHE A 6 -2.32 13.38 -1.50
N SER A 7 -2.34 13.44 -0.16
CA SER A 7 -1.27 14.07 0.61
C SER A 7 0.03 13.26 0.54
N ALA A 8 -0.04 11.93 0.52
CA ALA A 8 1.14 11.08 0.38
C ALA A 8 1.86 11.31 -0.96
N MET A 9 1.11 11.47 -2.06
CA MET A 9 1.67 11.77 -3.38
C MET A 9 2.34 13.14 -3.43
N LYS A 10 1.83 14.14 -2.69
CA LYS A 10 2.51 15.43 -2.55
C LYS A 10 3.86 15.28 -1.85
N ILE A 11 3.91 14.51 -0.75
CA ILE A 11 5.17 14.20 -0.05
C ILE A 11 6.14 13.48 -0.99
N ALA A 12 5.66 12.48 -1.74
CA ALA A 12 6.48 11.73 -2.70
C ALA A 12 7.05 12.61 -3.82
N SER A 13 6.25 13.52 -4.36
CA SER A 13 6.70 14.49 -5.36
C SER A 13 7.78 15.42 -4.81
N THR A 14 7.60 15.96 -3.60
CA THR A 14 8.62 16.79 -2.94
C THR A 14 9.92 16.00 -2.73
N ALA A 15 9.82 14.78 -2.19
CA ALA A 15 10.99 13.92 -1.97
C ALA A 15 11.73 13.60 -3.28
N ARG A 16 10.99 13.29 -4.35
CA ARG A 16 11.55 13.00 -5.67
C ARG A 16 12.33 14.20 -6.24
N ASN A 17 11.77 15.40 -6.14
CA ASN A 17 12.44 16.62 -6.60
C ASN A 17 13.71 16.95 -5.80
N SER A 18 13.86 16.35 -4.63
CA SER A 18 15.05 16.46 -3.78
C SER A 18 15.97 15.22 -3.86
N ASN A 19 15.73 14.29 -4.79
CA ASN A 19 16.45 13.02 -4.90
C ASN A 19 16.46 12.20 -3.59
N ILE A 20 15.34 12.21 -2.87
CA ILE A 20 15.14 11.45 -1.63
C ILE A 20 14.30 10.20 -1.94
N ASP A 21 14.88 9.05 -1.61
CA ASP A 21 14.20 7.76 -1.65
C ASP A 21 13.13 7.66 -0.55
N LEU A 22 12.04 6.94 -0.83
CA LEU A 22 10.95 6.72 0.10
C LEU A 22 10.83 5.28 0.59
N MET A 23 10.35 5.18 1.84
CA MET A 23 9.71 3.99 2.38
C MET A 23 8.23 4.26 2.61
N TRP A 24 7.36 3.34 2.19
CA TRP A 24 5.92 3.41 2.45
C TRP A 24 5.57 2.45 3.57
N GLY A 25 5.04 3.00 4.67
CA GLY A 25 4.66 2.23 5.87
C GLY A 25 3.15 2.18 6.09
N CYS A 26 2.71 1.30 7.00
CA CYS A 26 1.33 1.25 7.50
C CYS A 26 1.26 1.38 9.04
N MET A 27 0.04 1.43 9.59
CA MET A 27 -0.24 0.93 10.95
C MET A 27 -0.83 -0.49 10.83
N ASP A 28 -1.19 -1.12 11.95
CA ASP A 28 -1.95 -2.38 11.98
C ASP A 28 -3.37 -2.12 11.43
N GLU A 29 -3.52 -2.31 10.13
CA GLU A 29 -4.69 -1.93 9.36
C GLU A 29 -5.12 -3.05 8.41
N SER A 30 -6.41 -3.04 8.04
CA SER A 30 -6.97 -4.03 7.10
C SER A 30 -6.28 -4.02 5.72
N ARG A 31 -6.44 -5.11 4.97
CA ARG A 31 -6.00 -5.23 3.57
C ARG A 31 -6.50 -4.12 2.66
N ILE A 32 -7.60 -3.44 3.02
CA ILE A 32 -8.13 -2.28 2.29
C ILE A 32 -7.07 -1.18 2.19
N SER A 33 -6.52 -0.74 3.32
CA SER A 33 -5.55 0.37 3.34
C SER A 33 -4.16 -0.09 2.92
N ILE A 34 -3.80 -1.35 3.19
CA ILE A 34 -2.55 -1.94 2.69
C ILE A 34 -2.53 -1.98 1.16
N ALA A 35 -3.63 -2.41 0.51
CA ALA A 35 -3.74 -2.37 -0.95
C ALA A 35 -3.60 -0.94 -1.48
N ALA A 36 -4.29 0.02 -0.85
CA ALA A 36 -4.20 1.44 -1.22
C ALA A 36 -2.76 1.98 -1.09
N GLY A 37 -2.05 1.62 -0.02
CA GLY A 37 -0.66 1.96 0.21
C GLY A 37 0.29 1.32 -0.82
N LEU A 38 0.08 0.04 -1.16
CA LEU A 38 0.89 -0.68 -2.13
C LEU A 38 0.75 -0.07 -3.54
N HIS A 39 -0.46 0.26 -3.96
CA HIS A 39 -0.70 0.96 -5.23
C HIS A 39 0.00 2.32 -5.27
N ALA A 40 -0.08 3.11 -4.19
CA ALA A 40 0.62 4.40 -4.11
C ALA A 40 2.15 4.23 -4.16
N ALA A 41 2.68 3.24 -3.44
CA ALA A 41 4.10 2.92 -3.42
C ALA A 41 4.60 2.54 -4.82
N PHE A 42 3.91 1.65 -5.53
CA PHE A 42 4.32 1.20 -6.88
C PHE A 42 4.12 2.27 -7.96
N ALA A 43 3.22 3.23 -7.75
CA ALA A 43 3.06 4.38 -8.63
C ALA A 43 4.16 5.45 -8.46
N CYS A 44 5.00 5.36 -7.42
CA CYS A 44 6.03 6.35 -7.11
C CYS A 44 7.44 5.84 -7.49
N PRO A 45 8.11 6.43 -8.50
CA PRO A 45 9.42 5.95 -8.95
C PRO A 45 10.57 6.08 -7.95
N ASN A 46 10.44 6.93 -6.92
CA ASN A 46 11.41 7.06 -5.83
C ASN A 46 11.07 6.19 -4.62
N THR A 47 10.12 5.26 -4.74
CA THR A 47 9.92 4.20 -3.76
C THR A 47 11.11 3.26 -3.78
N LYS A 48 11.73 3.08 -2.62
CA LYS A 48 12.84 2.14 -2.44
C LYS A 48 12.48 0.98 -1.53
N TYR A 49 11.64 1.24 -0.53
CA TYR A 49 11.24 0.24 0.46
C TYR A 49 9.73 0.30 0.69
N ILE A 50 9.18 -0.84 1.11
CA ILE A 50 7.81 -0.96 1.60
C ILE A 50 7.82 -1.69 2.94
N ASP A 51 6.94 -1.25 3.83
CA ASP A 51 6.68 -1.78 5.17
C ASP A 51 5.15 -1.83 5.32
N LEU A 52 4.55 -2.80 4.62
CA LEU A 52 3.12 -2.88 4.35
C LEU A 52 2.55 -4.22 4.82
N ASP A 53 2.95 -4.64 6.02
CA ASP A 53 2.67 -5.95 6.59
C ASP A 53 1.65 -5.94 7.74
N GLY A 54 1.17 -4.77 8.19
CA GLY A 54 0.23 -4.68 9.33
C GLY A 54 -1.08 -5.47 9.17
N SER A 55 -1.49 -5.83 7.95
CA SER A 55 -2.62 -6.75 7.74
C SER A 55 -2.34 -8.21 8.11
N LEU A 56 -1.06 -8.60 8.23
CA LEU A 56 -0.65 -9.95 8.63
C LEU A 56 -0.89 -10.21 10.12
N ASP A 57 -0.96 -9.15 10.92
CA ASP A 57 -1.21 -9.24 12.36
C ASP A 57 -2.71 -9.36 12.69
N LEU A 58 -3.59 -9.23 11.69
CA LEU A 58 -5.03 -9.31 11.88
C LEU A 58 -5.53 -10.76 11.78
N ALA A 59 -6.18 -11.24 12.82
CA ALA A 59 -6.80 -12.58 12.83
C ALA A 59 -7.94 -12.75 11.81
N ARG A 60 -8.55 -11.64 11.38
CA ARG A 60 -9.64 -11.61 10.38
C ARG A 60 -9.67 -10.27 9.67
N ASP A 61 -10.14 -10.29 8.43
CA ASP A 61 -10.44 -9.09 7.64
C ASP A 61 -11.92 -9.10 7.19
N VAL A 62 -12.44 -7.94 6.78
CA VAL A 62 -13.81 -7.75 6.28
C VAL A 62 -13.89 -7.85 4.75
N VAL A 63 -12.74 -7.97 4.08
CA VAL A 63 -12.59 -8.11 2.63
C VAL A 63 -11.57 -9.20 2.26
N GLU A 64 -11.68 -9.71 1.04
CA GLU A 64 -10.65 -10.50 0.34
C GLU A 64 -10.06 -9.72 -0.84
N GLY A 65 -8.97 -10.23 -1.42
CA GLY A 65 -8.26 -9.60 -2.52
C GLY A 65 -7.24 -8.54 -2.08
N GLY A 66 -7.15 -7.44 -2.82
CA GLY A 66 -6.24 -6.31 -2.55
C GLY A 66 -4.86 -6.46 -3.16
N PHE A 67 -4.19 -7.55 -2.80
CA PHE A 67 -2.83 -7.88 -3.22
C PHE A 67 -2.56 -9.37 -2.99
N GLU A 68 -1.47 -9.87 -3.54
CA GLU A 68 -0.95 -11.20 -3.25
C GLU A 68 0.39 -11.09 -2.53
N ILE A 69 0.68 -12.07 -1.67
CA ILE A 69 2.02 -12.29 -1.13
C ILE A 69 2.46 -13.68 -1.55
N SER A 70 3.58 -13.76 -2.25
CA SER A 70 4.21 -15.02 -2.63
C SER A 70 5.71 -14.92 -2.42
N ASN A 71 6.28 -15.87 -1.67
CA ASN A 71 7.72 -15.90 -1.34
C ASN A 71 8.23 -14.56 -0.75
N GLY A 72 7.44 -13.94 0.15
CA GLY A 72 7.77 -12.64 0.76
C GLY A 72 7.61 -11.42 -0.17
N MET A 73 7.16 -11.61 -1.41
CA MET A 73 6.96 -10.53 -2.38
C MET A 73 5.48 -10.15 -2.48
N MET A 74 5.19 -8.86 -2.32
CA MET A 74 3.86 -8.31 -2.55
C MET A 74 3.62 -7.99 -4.03
N ARG A 75 2.40 -8.25 -4.52
CA ARG A 75 1.96 -7.91 -5.89
C ARG A 75 0.56 -7.33 -5.88
N THR A 76 0.31 -6.32 -6.71
CA THR A 76 -1.05 -5.83 -6.97
C THR A 76 -1.81 -6.84 -7.84
N LEU A 77 -3.13 -6.82 -7.74
CA LEU A 77 -4.01 -7.59 -8.64
C LEU A 77 -4.21 -6.84 -9.96
N ASN A 78 -4.74 -7.54 -10.98
CA ASN A 78 -5.09 -6.94 -12.28
C ASN A 78 -6.53 -6.38 -12.32
N ASP A 79 -7.29 -6.57 -11.25
CA ASP A 79 -8.66 -6.10 -11.11
C ASP A 79 -8.74 -4.56 -10.99
N PRO A 80 -9.83 -3.92 -11.45
CA PRO A 80 -10.01 -2.48 -11.31
C PRO A 80 -9.99 -2.00 -9.85
N GLY A 81 -9.46 -0.78 -9.66
CA GLY A 81 -9.41 -0.15 -8.34
C GLY A 81 -8.41 -0.86 -7.42
N LEU A 82 -8.86 -1.19 -6.21
CA LEU A 82 -8.04 -1.90 -5.23
C LEU A 82 -8.18 -3.43 -5.32
N GLY A 83 -8.99 -3.98 -6.23
CA GLY A 83 -9.19 -5.42 -6.34
C GLY A 83 -9.75 -6.08 -5.07
N LEU A 84 -10.64 -5.38 -4.35
CA LEU A 84 -11.22 -5.87 -3.10
C LEU A 84 -12.61 -6.44 -3.32
N LYS A 85 -12.95 -7.51 -2.60
CA LYS A 85 -14.29 -8.07 -2.55
C LYS A 85 -14.75 -8.20 -1.09
N ARG A 86 -15.99 -7.79 -0.81
CA ARG A 86 -16.57 -7.88 0.53
C ARG A 86 -16.87 -9.35 0.88
N LEU A 87 -16.54 -9.75 2.11
CA LEU A 87 -16.79 -11.10 2.63
C LEU A 87 -18.17 -11.26 3.30
N ILE A 88 -19.06 -10.27 3.14
CA ILE A 88 -20.39 -10.18 3.78
C ILE A 88 -21.45 -10.26 2.68
#